data_AF-A0A2S3V2H3-F1
#
_entry.id   AF-A0A2S3V2H3-F1
#
_cell.length_a   1.000
_cell.length_b   1.000
_cell.length_c   1.000
_cell.angle_alpha   90.00
_cell.angle_beta   90.00
_cell.angle_gamma   90.00
#
_symmetry.space_group_name_H-M   'P 1'
#
loop_
_entity.id
_entity.type
_entity.pdbx_description
1 polymer ?
#
loop_
_entity_poly.entity_id
_entity_poly.type
_entity_poly.pdbx_seq_one_letter_code
_entity_poly.pdbx_strand_id
1 'polypeptide(L)'
;MELGAPEAETLIATVPKLARLLSRDQVAQVQRVLDAAVLNPLYEDAYRNAMKAAVISRAGNLVLRDRAKERKARRILDKRVHVSRSDGCIRVDHNKMLTADALVPRSNNPDEADYLVRVRQTLESKGIWLRLGQPWNAQGNTPTEWEFWFSLGYDGDTIKTDDALIDREELLDTTMLGAGYYRSVLTGHVQTKLKRAFERFDTQYDNGWSMHMDLMRDRHSAAPGVAKVSDWLGGATFPATSIWNRPHKLRMKAWEANAGGDVIKAQVYLLAAAHGVEYNAQLLADYVSDTIGGAETAVKILKVAKTSGQVAEGVLLVVGVGAGIKALRVAGSKAISQEVRYDAAEKLVRDYARKEGISQAELKMVRYVPQPRGTVLGNIKGGHSAGYGTGPHSWP
;
A
#
# COMPACT_ATOMS: atom_id res chain seq x y z
N MET A 1 53.37 11.08 -18.85
CA MET A 1 51.95 10.72 -18.62
C MET A 1 51.93 9.27 -18.24
N GLU A 2 51.71 8.99 -16.96
CA GLU A 2 51.62 7.63 -16.43
C GLU A 2 50.38 6.97 -17.02
N LEU A 3 50.60 6.11 -18.01
CA LEU A 3 49.57 5.26 -18.64
C LEU A 3 49.25 4.08 -17.73
N GLY A 4 48.91 4.37 -16.47
CA GLY A 4 48.42 3.38 -15.51
C GLY A 4 46.90 3.38 -15.54
N ALA A 5 46.29 2.19 -15.57
CA ALA A 5 44.89 2.10 -15.17
C ALA A 5 44.75 2.65 -13.73
N PRO A 6 43.66 3.35 -13.41
CA PRO A 6 43.42 3.78 -12.04
C PRO A 6 43.47 2.56 -11.11
N GLU A 7 44.10 2.71 -9.94
CA GLU A 7 44.14 1.63 -8.96
C GLU A 7 42.71 1.35 -8.47
N ALA A 8 42.30 0.08 -8.47
CA ALA A 8 40.97 -0.34 -8.04
C ALA A 8 40.65 0.14 -6.62
N GLU A 9 41.66 0.17 -5.73
CA GLU A 9 41.49 0.66 -4.36
C GLU A 9 41.12 2.15 -4.32
N THR A 10 41.71 2.98 -5.19
CA THR A 10 41.38 4.40 -5.28
C THR A 10 39.96 4.64 -5.78
N LEU A 11 39.51 3.84 -6.76
CA LEU A 11 38.13 3.90 -7.26
C LEU A 11 37.14 3.34 -6.24
N ILE A 12 37.49 2.30 -5.48
CA ILE A 12 36.63 1.77 -4.43
C ILE A 12 36.49 2.77 -3.29
N ALA A 13 37.53 3.55 -3.00
CA ALA A 13 37.52 4.58 -1.97
C ALA A 13 36.60 5.77 -2.29
N THR A 14 36.23 5.99 -3.56
CA THR A 14 35.27 7.05 -3.93
C THR A 14 33.85 6.73 -3.47
N VAL A 15 33.50 5.45 -3.32
CA VAL A 15 32.21 5.00 -2.80
C VAL A 15 32.36 4.61 -1.32
N PRO A 16 31.77 5.37 -0.39
CA PRO A 16 31.84 5.06 1.03
C PRO A 16 31.40 3.61 1.32
N LYS A 17 32.10 2.96 2.26
CA LYS A 17 31.78 1.61 2.79
C LYS A 17 31.84 0.45 1.77
N LEU A 18 32.01 0.69 0.47
CA LEU A 18 32.14 -0.33 -0.56
C LEU A 18 33.31 -1.30 -0.29
N ALA A 19 34.44 -0.79 0.20
CA ALA A 19 35.61 -1.60 0.55
C ALA A 19 35.31 -2.71 1.57
N ARG A 20 34.30 -2.54 2.44
CA ARG A 20 33.92 -3.55 3.45
C ARG A 20 33.11 -4.70 2.85
N LEU A 21 32.53 -4.49 1.68
CA LEU A 21 31.64 -5.45 1.01
C LEU A 21 32.39 -6.38 0.06
N LEU A 22 33.57 -5.96 -0.41
CA LEU A 22 34.36 -6.67 -1.40
C LEU A 22 35.44 -7.55 -0.74
N SER A 23 35.58 -8.76 -1.26
CA SER A 23 36.72 -9.64 -0.96
C SER A 23 37.95 -9.25 -1.76
N ARG A 24 39.14 -9.69 -1.32
CA ARG A 24 40.41 -9.45 -2.05
C ARG A 24 40.37 -9.96 -3.49
N ASP A 25 39.75 -11.11 -3.72
CA ASP A 25 39.61 -11.70 -5.06
C ASP A 25 38.72 -10.84 -5.98
N GLN A 26 37.67 -10.23 -5.41
CA GLN A 26 36.79 -9.31 -6.13
C GLN A 26 37.52 -8.00 -6.46
N VAL A 27 38.34 -7.47 -5.57
CA VAL A 27 39.18 -6.29 -5.87
C VAL A 27 40.18 -6.60 -6.98
N ALA A 28 40.81 -7.78 -6.96
CA ALA A 28 41.71 -8.21 -8.03
C ALA A 28 40.97 -8.45 -9.37
N GLN A 29 39.70 -8.85 -9.33
CA GLN A 29 38.84 -8.92 -10.51
C GLN A 29 38.57 -7.53 -11.09
N VAL A 30 38.22 -6.54 -10.24
CA VAL A 30 38.07 -5.13 -10.66
C VAL A 30 39.34 -4.62 -11.32
N GLN A 31 40.51 -4.83 -10.69
CA GLN A 31 41.78 -4.40 -11.24
C GLN A 31 42.05 -5.01 -12.62
N ARG A 32 41.78 -6.30 -12.81
CA ARG A 32 41.92 -6.97 -14.11
C ARG A 32 41.05 -6.34 -15.20
N VAL A 33 39.82 -5.92 -14.87
CA VAL A 33 38.93 -5.25 -15.83
C VAL A 33 39.45 -3.86 -16.20
N LEU A 34 39.92 -3.10 -15.22
CA LEU A 34 40.52 -1.77 -15.42
C LEU A 34 41.80 -1.86 -16.27
N ASP A 35 42.70 -2.79 -15.91
CA ASP A 35 43.94 -3.05 -16.65
C ASP A 35 43.65 -3.45 -18.10
N ALA A 36 42.67 -4.33 -18.31
CA ALA A 36 42.28 -4.76 -19.65
C ALA A 36 41.77 -3.61 -20.51
N ALA A 37 41.01 -2.67 -19.93
CA ALA A 37 40.47 -1.55 -20.68
C ALA A 37 41.56 -0.55 -21.13
N VAL A 38 42.65 -0.41 -20.38
CA VAL A 38 43.78 0.45 -20.76
C VAL A 38 44.78 -0.28 -21.65
N LEU A 39 45.11 -1.53 -21.34
CA LEU A 39 46.16 -2.29 -22.03
C LEU A 39 45.68 -2.93 -23.35
N ASN A 40 44.44 -3.42 -23.43
CA ASN A 40 43.97 -4.13 -24.62
C ASN A 40 43.93 -3.24 -25.88
N PRO A 41 43.48 -1.96 -25.83
CA PRO A 41 43.57 -1.07 -26.98
C PRO A 41 45.00 -0.89 -27.51
N LEU A 42 45.98 -0.80 -26.62
CA LEU A 42 47.40 -0.68 -26.99
C LEU A 42 47.91 -1.94 -27.69
N TYR A 43 47.53 -3.12 -27.19
CA TYR A 43 47.86 -4.39 -27.85
C TYR A 43 47.16 -4.56 -29.18
N GLU A 44 45.91 -4.10 -29.31
CA GLU A 44 45.16 -4.11 -30.58
C GLU A 44 45.79 -3.18 -31.62
N ASP A 45 46.19 -1.97 -31.24
CA ASP A 45 46.83 -1.03 -32.15
C ASP A 45 48.24 -1.48 -32.54
N ALA A 46 49.02 -2.01 -31.59
CA ALA A 46 50.31 -2.65 -31.87
C ALA A 46 50.14 -3.85 -32.82
N TYR A 47 49.10 -4.67 -32.62
CA TYR A 47 48.75 -5.77 -33.51
C TYR A 47 48.38 -5.27 -34.91
N ARG A 48 47.52 -4.25 -35.03
CA ARG A 48 47.13 -3.65 -36.32
C ARG A 48 48.34 -3.09 -37.06
N ASN A 49 49.23 -2.39 -36.36
CA ASN A 49 50.46 -1.84 -36.94
C ASN A 49 51.41 -2.96 -37.40
N ALA A 50 51.60 -4.01 -36.59
CA ALA A 50 52.38 -5.18 -36.97
C ALA A 50 51.78 -5.93 -38.16
N MET A 51 50.46 -6.06 -38.23
CA MET A 51 49.74 -6.69 -39.36
C MET A 51 49.81 -5.86 -40.64
N LYS A 52 49.82 -4.52 -40.55
CA LYS A 52 50.08 -3.62 -41.69
C LYS A 52 51.51 -3.81 -42.20
N ALA A 53 52.50 -3.87 -41.30
CA ALA A 53 53.91 -4.08 -41.65
C ALA A 53 54.23 -5.49 -42.18
N ALA A 54 53.34 -6.46 -41.96
CA ALA A 54 53.47 -7.82 -42.47
C ALA A 54 53.03 -7.97 -43.95
N VAL A 55 52.40 -6.96 -44.54
CA VAL A 55 51.95 -6.99 -45.94
C VAL A 55 53.15 -6.87 -46.89
N ILE A 56 53.34 -7.87 -47.74
CA ILE A 56 54.40 -7.89 -48.77
C ILE A 56 53.87 -7.30 -50.08
N SER A 57 52.66 -7.70 -50.49
CA SER A 57 52.00 -7.20 -51.69
C SER A 57 50.49 -7.26 -51.56
N ARG A 58 49.78 -6.40 -52.29
CA ARG A 58 48.33 -6.34 -52.33
C ARG A 58 47.86 -6.28 -53.78
N ALA A 59 47.03 -7.25 -54.19
CA ALA A 59 46.40 -7.29 -55.50
C ALA A 59 44.89 -7.49 -55.32
N GLY A 60 44.10 -6.42 -55.53
CA GLY A 60 42.66 -6.42 -55.23
C GLY A 60 42.37 -6.76 -53.76
N ASN A 61 41.55 -7.80 -53.53
CA ASN A 61 41.22 -8.30 -52.19
C ASN A 61 42.26 -9.26 -51.60
N LEU A 62 43.27 -9.66 -52.37
CA LEU A 62 44.31 -10.59 -51.94
C LEU A 62 45.47 -9.82 -51.33
N VAL A 63 45.73 -10.08 -50.05
CA VAL A 63 46.84 -9.49 -49.29
C VAL A 63 47.85 -10.59 -49.00
N LEU A 64 48.98 -10.56 -49.71
CA LEU A 64 50.08 -11.50 -49.44
C LEU A 64 50.86 -10.99 -48.23
N ARG A 65 50.90 -11.78 -47.16
CA ARG A 65 51.58 -11.43 -45.91
C ARG A 65 52.74 -12.36 -45.61
N ASP A 66 53.77 -11.81 -44.99
CA ASP A 66 54.87 -12.59 -44.42
C ASP A 66 54.38 -13.39 -43.21
N ARG A 67 54.42 -14.72 -43.32
CA ARG A 67 53.98 -15.64 -42.26
C ARG A 67 54.77 -15.46 -40.95
N ALA A 68 56.05 -15.09 -41.00
CA ALA A 68 56.85 -14.89 -39.80
C ALA A 68 56.41 -13.63 -39.04
N LYS A 69 56.17 -12.53 -39.77
CA LYS A 69 55.66 -11.27 -39.20
C LYS A 69 54.22 -11.41 -38.72
N GLU A 70 53.38 -12.18 -39.41
CA GLU A 70 52.01 -12.48 -38.98
C GLU A 70 51.99 -13.26 -37.65
N ARG A 71 52.83 -14.31 -37.51
CA ARG A 71 52.96 -15.03 -36.23
C ARG A 71 53.42 -14.12 -35.09
N LYS A 72 54.37 -13.22 -35.37
CA LYS A 72 54.83 -12.23 -34.39
C LYS A 72 53.71 -11.27 -33.99
N ALA A 73 52.88 -10.82 -34.94
CA ALA A 73 51.71 -10.01 -34.65
C ALA A 73 50.70 -10.76 -33.78
N ARG A 74 50.37 -12.02 -34.09
CA ARG A 74 49.45 -12.84 -33.27
C ARG A 74 49.96 -13.00 -31.82
N ARG A 75 51.27 -13.21 -31.62
CA ARG A 75 51.88 -13.24 -30.27
C ARG A 75 51.71 -11.94 -29.48
N ILE A 76 51.54 -10.79 -30.15
CA ILE A 76 51.22 -9.51 -29.48
C ILE A 76 49.77 -9.54 -28.99
N LEU A 77 48.85 -10.02 -29.83
CA LEU A 77 47.44 -10.15 -29.49
C LEU A 77 47.23 -11.16 -28.34
N ASP A 78 48.02 -12.24 -28.30
CA ASP A 78 47.96 -13.26 -27.23
C ASP A 78 48.34 -12.72 -25.84
N LYS A 79 49.01 -11.56 -25.77
CA LYS A 79 49.34 -10.89 -24.50
C LYS A 79 48.19 -10.07 -23.90
N ARG A 80 47.06 -9.97 -24.60
CA ARG A 80 45.89 -9.25 -24.11
C ARG A 80 45.37 -9.87 -22.81
N VAL A 81 44.85 -9.04 -21.92
CA VAL A 81 44.17 -9.53 -20.72
C VAL A 81 42.80 -10.05 -21.16
N HIS A 82 42.54 -11.34 -20.90
CA HIS A 82 41.25 -11.97 -21.19
C HIS A 82 40.23 -11.54 -20.14
N VAL A 83 39.30 -10.67 -20.56
CA VAL A 83 38.20 -10.20 -19.73
C VAL A 83 36.89 -10.43 -20.48
N SER A 84 35.94 -11.03 -19.79
CA SER A 84 34.57 -11.23 -20.25
C SER A 84 33.68 -10.10 -19.75
N ARG A 85 32.52 -9.90 -20.38
CA ARG A 85 31.55 -8.90 -19.92
C ARG A 85 31.05 -9.18 -18.49
N SER A 86 30.99 -10.45 -18.10
CA SER A 86 30.65 -10.88 -16.74
C SER A 86 31.68 -10.50 -15.70
N ASP A 87 32.95 -10.31 -16.08
CA ASP A 87 33.99 -9.96 -15.12
C ASP A 87 33.82 -8.53 -14.57
N GLY A 88 33.13 -7.65 -15.28
CA GLY A 88 32.73 -6.32 -14.81
C GLY A 88 31.52 -6.30 -13.89
N CYS A 89 30.90 -7.46 -13.63
CA CYS A 89 29.73 -7.60 -12.76
C CYS A 89 30.08 -8.48 -11.56
N ILE A 90 30.05 -7.90 -10.36
CA ILE A 90 30.41 -8.58 -9.12
C ILE A 90 29.17 -8.72 -8.25
N ARG A 91 28.82 -9.96 -7.89
CA ARG A 91 27.74 -10.21 -6.94
C ARG A 91 28.21 -9.81 -5.54
N VAL A 92 27.47 -8.92 -4.90
CA VAL A 92 27.75 -8.43 -3.54
C VAL A 92 26.82 -9.13 -2.55
N ASP A 93 27.30 -9.29 -1.32
CA ASP A 93 26.51 -9.81 -0.23
C ASP A 93 25.45 -8.78 0.22
N HIS A 94 24.23 -8.95 -0.28
CA HIS A 94 23.10 -8.08 0.01
C HIS A 94 22.79 -7.95 1.50
N ASN A 95 23.07 -8.97 2.33
CA ASN A 95 22.80 -8.89 3.78
C ASN A 95 23.67 -7.86 4.49
N LYS A 96 24.86 -7.56 3.96
CA LYS A 96 25.78 -6.56 4.52
C LYS A 96 25.49 -5.15 4.01
N MET A 97 24.73 -5.04 2.91
CA MET A 97 24.35 -3.77 2.30
C MET A 97 23.06 -3.21 2.90
N LEU A 98 22.12 -4.07 3.29
CA LEU A 98 20.83 -3.64 3.80
C LEU A 98 20.96 -2.99 5.18
N THR A 99 20.31 -1.85 5.36
CA THR A 99 20.11 -1.27 6.69
C THR A 99 19.12 -2.12 7.51
N ALA A 100 19.21 -2.02 8.84
CA ALA A 100 18.42 -2.87 9.74
C ALA A 100 16.90 -2.70 9.57
N ASP A 101 16.48 -1.52 9.11
CA ASP A 101 15.09 -1.14 8.85
C ASP A 101 14.66 -1.33 7.38
N ALA A 102 15.57 -1.67 6.47
CA ALA A 102 15.29 -1.77 5.03
C ALA A 102 14.13 -2.72 4.68
N LEU A 103 13.97 -3.80 5.46
CA LEU A 103 12.94 -4.83 5.26
C LEU A 103 11.91 -4.89 6.40
N VAL A 104 11.81 -3.82 7.21
CA VAL A 104 10.83 -3.73 8.29
C VAL A 104 9.59 -2.98 7.77
N PRO A 105 8.36 -3.51 7.97
CA PRO A 105 7.15 -2.79 7.61
C PRO A 105 7.02 -1.51 8.43
N ARG A 106 6.74 -0.39 7.76
CA ARG A 106 6.52 0.91 8.40
C ARG A 106 5.05 1.11 8.76
N SER A 107 4.15 0.46 8.02
CA SER A 107 2.71 0.53 8.26
C SER A 107 2.16 -0.77 8.85
N ASN A 108 0.98 -0.67 9.46
CA ASN A 108 0.23 -1.83 9.95
C ASN A 108 -0.52 -2.58 8.83
N ASN A 109 -0.18 -2.33 7.55
CA ASN A 109 -0.80 -3.00 6.41
C ASN A 109 -0.22 -4.41 6.25
N PRO A 110 -1.03 -5.49 6.32
CA PRO A 110 -0.52 -6.85 6.13
C PRO A 110 0.01 -7.08 4.70
N ASP A 111 -0.52 -6.37 3.69
CA ASP A 111 -0.02 -6.47 2.31
C ASP A 111 1.44 -5.98 2.22
N GLU A 112 1.86 -5.03 3.07
CA GLU A 112 3.24 -4.55 3.13
C GLU A 112 4.19 -5.60 3.68
N ALA A 113 3.81 -6.26 4.77
CA ALA A 113 4.61 -7.33 5.36
C ALA A 113 4.80 -8.48 4.37
N ASP A 114 3.71 -8.92 3.73
CA ASP A 114 3.74 -9.97 2.70
C ASP A 114 4.59 -9.57 1.50
N TYR A 115 4.55 -8.29 1.10
CA TYR A 115 5.38 -7.80 0.02
C TYR A 115 6.86 -7.80 0.38
N LEU A 116 7.24 -7.33 1.57
CA LEU A 116 8.63 -7.32 2.02
C LEU A 116 9.23 -8.73 2.12
N VAL A 117 8.42 -9.75 2.44
CA VAL A 117 8.84 -11.16 2.35
C VAL A 117 9.19 -11.55 0.91
N ARG A 118 8.39 -11.12 -0.09
CA ARG A 118 8.70 -11.36 -1.50
C ARG A 118 9.93 -10.58 -1.97
N VAL A 119 10.13 -9.36 -1.46
CA VAL A 119 11.35 -8.59 -1.72
C VAL A 119 12.56 -9.37 -1.23
N ARG A 120 12.52 -9.94 -0.02
CA ARG A 120 13.60 -10.79 0.51
C ARG A 120 13.90 -11.99 -0.40
N GLN A 121 12.87 -12.72 -0.84
CA GLN A 121 13.04 -13.84 -1.79
C GLN A 121 13.62 -13.39 -3.14
N THR A 122 13.26 -12.18 -3.59
CA THR A 122 13.80 -11.59 -4.82
C THR A 122 15.27 -11.23 -4.67
N LEU A 123 15.67 -10.70 -3.51
CA LEU A 123 17.06 -10.41 -3.19
C LEU A 123 17.90 -11.69 -3.07
N GLU A 124 17.35 -12.74 -2.46
CA GLU A 124 18.02 -14.06 -2.37
C GLU A 124 18.23 -14.69 -3.76
N SER A 125 17.20 -14.64 -4.62
CA SER A 125 17.24 -15.25 -5.95
C SER A 125 18.08 -14.47 -6.96
N LYS A 126 17.90 -13.15 -7.06
CA LYS A 126 18.58 -12.30 -8.06
C LYS A 126 19.91 -11.72 -7.56
N GLY A 127 20.03 -11.48 -6.26
CA GLY A 127 21.19 -10.80 -5.66
C GLY A 127 21.32 -9.33 -6.05
N ILE A 128 22.21 -8.64 -5.36
CA ILE A 128 22.65 -7.29 -5.70
C ILE A 128 24.01 -7.40 -6.39
N TRP A 129 24.18 -6.68 -7.49
CA TRP A 129 25.37 -6.73 -8.32
C TRP A 129 25.99 -5.35 -8.43
N LEU A 130 27.28 -5.26 -8.09
CA LEU A 130 28.13 -4.12 -8.39
C LEU A 130 28.54 -4.21 -9.85
N ARG A 131 28.26 -3.16 -10.62
CA ARG A 131 28.70 -3.05 -12.00
C ARG A 131 29.75 -1.97 -12.10
N LEU A 132 30.77 -2.28 -12.88
CA LEU A 132 31.82 -1.37 -13.27
C LEU A 132 31.63 -1.03 -14.75
N GLY A 133 31.59 0.27 -15.05
CA GLY A 133 31.56 0.72 -16.43
C GLY A 133 32.02 2.16 -16.58
N GLN A 134 32.13 2.59 -17.83
CA GLN A 134 32.50 3.96 -18.18
C GLN A 134 31.22 4.79 -18.35
N PRO A 135 31.21 6.05 -17.88
CA PRO A 135 30.07 6.92 -18.07
C PRO A 135 29.81 7.12 -19.57
N TRP A 136 28.54 7.28 -19.91
CA TRP A 136 28.15 7.50 -21.30
C TRP A 136 28.58 8.91 -21.74
N ASN A 137 29.54 8.97 -22.67
CA ASN A 137 30.02 10.24 -23.27
C ASN A 137 29.76 10.27 -24.78
N ALA A 138 29.09 11.32 -25.26
CA ALA A 138 28.76 11.49 -26.69
C ALA A 138 30.00 11.65 -27.60
N GLN A 139 31.15 12.03 -27.03
CA GLN A 139 32.43 12.19 -27.73
C GLN A 139 33.27 10.90 -27.76
N GLY A 140 32.75 9.80 -27.21
CA GLY A 140 33.46 8.54 -27.05
C GLY A 140 33.93 8.34 -25.59
N ASN A 141 34.06 7.08 -25.20
CA ASN A 141 34.42 6.76 -23.81
C ASN A 141 35.90 7.03 -23.54
N THR A 142 36.15 7.79 -22.49
CA THR A 142 37.46 8.06 -21.92
C THR A 142 37.93 6.83 -21.12
N PRO A 143 39.09 6.22 -21.44
CA PRO A 143 39.56 5.00 -20.77
C PRO A 143 39.89 5.19 -19.27
N THR A 144 39.97 6.44 -18.81
CA THR A 144 40.35 6.83 -17.46
C THR A 144 39.17 7.08 -16.52
N GLU A 145 37.95 7.27 -17.05
CA GLU A 145 36.77 7.59 -16.25
C GLU A 145 35.94 6.33 -16.03
N TRP A 146 35.71 5.99 -14.76
CA TRP A 146 35.00 4.79 -14.35
C TRP A 146 34.04 5.11 -13.24
N GLU A 147 32.86 4.49 -13.32
CA GLU A 147 31.81 4.61 -12.32
C GLU A 147 31.37 3.23 -11.86
N PHE A 148 31.06 3.17 -10.56
CA PHE A 148 30.39 2.03 -9.95
C PHE A 148 28.92 2.34 -9.81
N TRP A 149 28.07 1.36 -10.12
CA TRP A 149 26.68 1.42 -9.73
C TRP A 149 26.18 0.05 -9.30
N PHE A 150 25.22 0.05 -8.39
CA PHE A 150 24.57 -1.17 -7.94
C PHE A 150 23.38 -1.49 -8.81
N SER A 151 23.08 -2.77 -8.96
CA SER A 151 21.93 -3.22 -9.73
C SER A 151 21.24 -4.41 -9.08
N LEU A 152 19.93 -4.47 -9.22
CA LEU A 152 19.11 -5.55 -8.68
C LEU A 152 19.03 -6.71 -9.67
N GLY A 153 19.96 -7.67 -9.54
CA GLY A 153 20.16 -8.74 -10.52
C GLY A 153 21.15 -8.38 -11.62
N TYR A 154 21.61 -9.41 -12.34
CA TYR A 154 22.72 -9.29 -13.29
C TYR A 154 22.49 -8.26 -14.42
N ASP A 155 21.26 -8.18 -14.94
CA ASP A 155 20.82 -7.19 -15.96
C ASP A 155 19.68 -6.29 -15.45
N GLY A 156 19.46 -6.24 -14.13
CA GLY A 156 18.37 -5.46 -13.55
C GLY A 156 18.65 -3.96 -13.40
N ASP A 157 17.67 -3.28 -12.82
CA ASP A 157 17.65 -1.84 -12.61
C ASP A 157 18.78 -1.37 -11.70
N THR A 158 19.28 -0.17 -12.00
CA THR A 158 20.25 0.53 -11.17
C THR A 158 19.61 0.97 -9.85
N ILE A 159 20.29 0.68 -8.75
CA ILE A 159 19.96 1.17 -7.41
C ILE A 159 20.76 2.45 -7.19
N LYS A 160 20.08 3.56 -6.93
CA LYS A 160 20.72 4.83 -6.59
C LYS A 160 21.04 4.81 -5.11
N THR A 161 22.31 4.72 -4.79
CA THR A 161 22.82 4.72 -3.43
C THR A 161 24.16 5.45 -3.42
N ASP A 162 24.32 6.38 -2.49
CA ASP A 162 25.57 7.15 -2.36
C ASP A 162 26.62 6.42 -1.50
N ASP A 163 26.18 5.55 -0.58
CA ASP A 163 26.97 5.09 0.57
C ASP A 163 27.21 3.56 0.63
N ALA A 164 26.93 2.85 -0.46
CA ALA A 164 26.89 1.37 -0.58
C ALA A 164 26.00 0.62 0.45
N LEU A 165 25.37 1.32 1.38
CA LEU A 165 24.31 0.83 2.25
C LEU A 165 22.98 1.21 1.62
N ILE A 166 22.10 0.22 1.48
CA ILE A 166 20.86 0.38 0.76
C ILE A 166 19.71 0.46 1.75
N ASP A 167 19.05 1.61 1.73
CA ASP A 167 17.84 1.85 2.48
C ASP A 167 16.61 1.33 1.74
N ARG A 168 15.50 1.22 2.47
CA ARG A 168 14.22 0.80 1.90
C ARG A 168 13.81 1.67 0.71
N GLU A 169 13.94 2.98 0.84
CA GLU A 169 13.49 3.91 -0.21
C GLU A 169 14.33 3.73 -1.48
N GLU A 170 15.63 3.49 -1.34
CA GLU A 170 16.52 3.18 -2.46
C GLU A 170 16.19 1.82 -3.11
N LEU A 171 15.83 0.80 -2.32
CA LEU A 171 15.32 -0.47 -2.87
C LEU A 171 14.02 -0.25 -3.64
N LEU A 172 13.09 0.51 -3.08
CA LEU A 172 11.78 0.75 -3.66
C LEU A 172 11.82 1.76 -4.82
N ASP A 173 12.88 2.55 -4.98
CA ASP A 173 13.08 3.41 -6.15
C ASP A 173 13.40 2.58 -7.41
N THR A 174 13.85 1.33 -7.26
CA THR A 174 14.00 0.44 -8.41
C THR A 174 12.65 0.19 -9.09
N THR A 175 12.62 0.15 -10.42
CA THR A 175 11.33 -0.01 -11.13
C THR A 175 10.67 -1.35 -10.80
N MET A 176 11.47 -2.41 -10.66
CA MET A 176 10.96 -3.74 -10.31
C MET A 176 10.30 -3.77 -8.92
N LEU A 177 10.96 -3.23 -7.89
CA LEU A 177 10.42 -3.30 -6.51
C LEU A 177 9.43 -2.16 -6.23
N GLY A 178 9.62 -0.97 -6.79
CA GLY A 178 8.71 0.16 -6.63
C GLY A 178 7.35 -0.08 -7.26
N ALA A 179 7.32 -0.53 -8.51
CA ALA A 179 6.06 -0.86 -9.19
C ALA A 179 5.35 -2.02 -8.50
N GLY A 180 6.10 -3.01 -8.03
CA GLY A 180 5.56 -4.11 -7.23
C GLY A 180 4.96 -3.62 -5.91
N TYR A 181 5.62 -2.69 -5.22
CA TYR A 181 5.14 -2.10 -3.95
C TYR A 181 3.86 -1.30 -4.16
N TYR A 182 3.83 -0.46 -5.19
CA TYR A 182 2.62 0.30 -5.54
C TYR A 182 1.43 -0.64 -5.83
N ARG A 183 1.66 -1.70 -6.61
CA ARG A 183 0.61 -2.65 -7.00
C ARG A 183 0.11 -3.50 -5.84
N SER A 184 1.01 -3.95 -4.98
CA SER A 184 0.71 -4.92 -3.92
C SER A 184 0.29 -4.27 -2.61
N VAL A 185 0.81 -3.08 -2.28
CA VAL A 185 0.60 -2.41 -0.99
C VAL A 185 -0.33 -1.21 -1.13
N LEU A 186 0.02 -0.23 -1.98
CA LEU A 186 -0.74 1.03 -2.11
C LEU A 186 -2.07 0.84 -2.84
N THR A 187 -2.07 0.04 -3.89
CA THR A 187 -3.27 -0.41 -4.62
C THR A 187 -3.60 -1.87 -4.31
N GLY A 188 -3.06 -2.36 -3.20
CA GLY A 188 -3.23 -3.71 -2.70
C GLY A 188 -4.67 -4.13 -2.46
N HIS A 189 -4.83 -5.39 -2.08
CA HIS A 189 -6.14 -5.97 -1.82
C HIS A 189 -6.83 -5.27 -0.64
N VAL A 190 -6.07 -5.01 0.42
CA VAL A 190 -6.55 -4.37 1.65
C VAL A 190 -6.95 -2.93 1.38
N GLN A 191 -6.08 -2.14 0.75
CA GLN A 191 -6.34 -0.73 0.43
C GLN A 191 -7.53 -0.58 -0.53
N THR A 192 -7.61 -1.41 -1.57
CA THR A 192 -8.73 -1.38 -2.52
C THR A 192 -10.06 -1.70 -1.83
N LYS A 193 -10.09 -2.72 -0.95
CA LYS A 193 -11.30 -3.05 -0.19
C LYS A 193 -11.68 -1.95 0.80
N LEU A 194 -10.70 -1.37 1.50
CA LEU A 194 -10.94 -0.29 2.44
C LEU A 194 -11.47 0.96 1.73
N LYS A 195 -10.90 1.33 0.58
CA LYS A 195 -11.40 2.43 -0.26
C LYS A 195 -12.86 2.21 -0.67
N ARG A 196 -13.20 1.00 -1.14
CA ARG A 196 -14.60 0.64 -1.47
C ARG A 196 -15.51 0.71 -0.25
N ALA A 197 -15.02 0.38 0.94
CA ALA A 197 -15.79 0.50 2.18
C ALA A 197 -16.06 1.97 2.54
N PHE A 198 -15.07 2.86 2.37
CA PHE A 198 -15.25 4.32 2.51
C PHE A 198 -16.29 4.87 1.53
N GLU A 199 -16.16 4.57 0.23
CA GLU A 199 -17.09 5.04 -0.80
C GLU A 199 -18.53 4.59 -0.52
N ARG A 200 -18.69 3.32 -0.10
CA ARG A 200 -20.00 2.79 0.30
C ARG A 200 -20.52 3.46 1.57
N PHE A 201 -19.67 3.68 2.56
CA PHE A 201 -20.05 4.39 3.79
C PHE A 201 -20.57 5.79 3.46
N ASP A 202 -19.80 6.57 2.69
CA ASP A 202 -20.14 7.95 2.33
C ASP A 202 -21.49 8.00 1.61
N THR A 203 -21.70 7.10 0.64
CA THR A 203 -22.99 6.98 -0.07
C THR A 203 -24.14 6.71 0.89
N GLN A 204 -23.97 5.83 1.89
CA GLN A 204 -25.04 5.52 2.86
C GLN A 204 -25.26 6.61 3.88
N TYR A 205 -24.19 7.27 4.32
CA TYR A 205 -24.27 8.43 5.19
C TYR A 205 -25.06 9.56 4.50
N ASP A 206 -24.71 9.91 3.27
CA ASP A 206 -25.35 10.97 2.51
C ASP A 206 -26.82 10.65 2.20
N ASN A 207 -27.12 9.40 1.82
CA ASN A 207 -28.51 8.95 1.63
C ASN A 207 -29.32 9.03 2.93
N GLY A 208 -28.76 8.54 4.05
CA GLY A 208 -29.44 8.58 5.35
C GLY A 208 -29.67 10.00 5.85
N TRP A 209 -28.67 10.87 5.70
CA TRP A 209 -28.77 12.29 6.01
C TRP A 209 -29.82 12.99 5.15
N SER A 210 -29.82 12.77 3.83
CA SER A 210 -30.78 13.36 2.91
C SER A 210 -32.21 12.92 3.24
N MET A 211 -32.44 11.63 3.50
CA MET A 211 -33.75 11.12 3.95
C MET A 211 -34.19 11.75 5.28
N HIS A 212 -33.28 11.93 6.23
CA HIS A 212 -33.58 12.62 7.50
C HIS A 212 -34.01 14.07 7.23
N MET A 213 -33.29 14.80 6.37
CA MET A 213 -33.62 16.17 6.01
C MET A 213 -34.96 16.31 5.28
N ASP A 214 -35.25 15.39 4.35
CA ASP A 214 -36.53 15.35 3.65
C ASP A 214 -37.68 15.11 4.64
N LEU A 215 -37.53 14.16 5.58
CA LEU A 215 -38.50 13.93 6.65
C LEU A 215 -38.69 15.16 7.55
N MET A 216 -37.62 15.87 7.87
CA MET A 216 -37.68 17.10 8.66
C MET A 216 -38.44 18.20 7.92
N ARG A 217 -38.22 18.33 6.60
CA ARG A 217 -38.93 19.29 5.74
C ARG A 217 -40.40 18.93 5.59
N ASP A 218 -40.71 17.65 5.39
CA ASP A 218 -42.07 17.13 5.31
C ASP A 218 -42.82 17.39 6.63
N ARG A 219 -42.16 17.18 7.77
CA ARG A 219 -42.70 17.52 9.09
C ARG A 219 -43.00 19.02 9.23
N HIS A 220 -42.08 19.89 8.81
CA HIS A 220 -42.24 21.34 8.95
C HIS A 220 -43.31 21.91 8.00
N SER A 221 -43.59 21.23 6.90
CA SER A 221 -44.60 21.62 5.90
C SER A 221 -45.96 20.93 6.09
N ALA A 222 -46.05 19.93 6.97
CA ALA A 222 -47.30 19.25 7.28
C ALA A 222 -48.24 20.14 8.11
N ALA A 223 -49.47 20.32 7.64
CA ALA A 223 -50.52 20.96 8.42
C ALA A 223 -50.87 20.12 9.68
N PRO A 224 -51.38 20.73 10.76
CA PRO A 224 -51.79 19.99 11.96
C PRO A 224 -52.72 18.82 11.60
N GLY A 225 -52.36 17.60 11.98
CA GLY A 225 -53.16 16.40 11.70
C GLY A 225 -52.89 15.70 10.36
N VAL A 226 -51.94 16.15 9.54
CA VAL A 226 -51.55 15.45 8.29
C VAL A 226 -50.60 14.28 8.58
N ALA A 227 -51.02 13.09 8.16
CA ALA A 227 -50.57 11.77 8.64
C ALA A 227 -49.16 11.30 8.22
N LYS A 228 -48.39 12.08 7.45
CA LYS A 228 -47.11 11.59 6.92
C LYS A 228 -45.95 11.64 7.91
N VAL A 229 -45.85 12.68 8.74
CA VAL A 229 -44.79 12.86 9.75
C VAL A 229 -45.34 13.76 10.87
N SER A 230 -46.14 13.18 11.76
CA SER A 230 -46.81 13.94 12.83
C SER A 230 -46.42 13.37 14.19
N ASP A 231 -45.65 14.14 14.97
CA ASP A 231 -45.31 13.82 16.38
C ASP A 231 -46.58 13.66 17.25
N TRP A 232 -47.71 14.18 16.78
CA TRP A 232 -48.99 14.16 17.49
C TRP A 232 -49.75 12.84 17.35
N LEU A 233 -49.41 12.00 16.36
CA LEU A 233 -50.17 10.79 15.98
C LEU A 233 -49.52 9.46 16.38
N GLY A 234 -48.46 9.47 17.20
CA GLY A 234 -47.79 8.23 17.61
C GLY A 234 -46.96 8.28 18.90
N GLY A 235 -46.81 9.44 19.56
CA GLY A 235 -46.04 9.57 20.80
C GLY A 235 -44.51 9.43 20.65
N ALA A 236 -43.99 9.25 19.43
CA ALA A 236 -42.56 9.19 19.16
C ALA A 236 -41.98 10.60 18.90
N THR A 237 -40.81 10.89 19.49
CA THR A 237 -40.07 12.14 19.26
C THR A 237 -39.19 12.03 18.02
N PHE A 238 -39.29 12.99 17.09
CA PHE A 238 -38.42 13.03 15.92
C PHE A 238 -36.94 13.17 16.34
N PRO A 239 -36.03 12.30 15.88
CA PRO A 239 -34.60 12.41 16.20
C PRO A 239 -34.01 13.73 15.69
N ALA A 240 -33.11 14.35 16.47
CA ALA A 240 -32.38 15.52 16.00
C ALA A 240 -31.37 15.14 14.90
N THR A 241 -31.07 16.05 13.98
CA THR A 241 -30.05 15.84 12.93
C THR A 241 -28.64 15.62 13.51
N SER A 242 -28.39 16.05 14.74
CA SER A 242 -27.12 15.87 15.45
C SER A 242 -26.71 14.41 15.67
N ILE A 243 -27.63 13.44 15.52
CA ILE A 243 -27.32 12.01 15.60
C ILE A 243 -26.23 11.61 14.58
N TRP A 244 -26.16 12.29 13.43
CA TRP A 244 -25.22 12.00 12.35
C TRP A 244 -23.80 12.55 12.57
N ASN A 245 -23.63 13.50 13.50
CA ASN A 245 -22.32 14.15 13.75
C ASN A 245 -21.26 13.14 14.21
N ARG A 246 -21.66 12.16 15.04
CA ARG A 246 -20.74 11.16 15.58
C ARG A 246 -20.22 10.21 14.49
N PRO A 247 -21.06 9.56 13.66
CA PRO A 247 -20.60 8.78 12.51
C PRO A 247 -19.67 9.56 11.59
N HIS A 248 -19.99 10.81 11.27
CA HIS A 248 -19.15 11.66 10.42
C HIS A 248 -17.77 11.90 11.05
N LYS A 249 -17.72 12.26 12.34
CA LYS A 249 -16.45 12.47 13.06
C LYS A 249 -15.59 11.20 13.09
N LEU A 250 -16.19 10.03 13.29
CA LEU A 250 -15.47 8.75 13.28
C LEU A 250 -14.96 8.41 11.87
N ARG A 251 -15.73 8.70 10.81
CA ARG A 251 -15.28 8.56 9.42
C ARG A 251 -14.08 9.46 9.12
N MET A 252 -14.07 10.71 9.59
CA MET A 252 -12.92 11.61 9.40
C MET A 252 -11.66 11.07 10.09
N LYS A 253 -11.79 10.57 11.32
CA LYS A 253 -10.68 9.89 12.02
C LYS A 253 -10.19 8.64 11.29
N ALA A 254 -11.11 7.88 10.69
CA ALA A 254 -10.75 6.72 9.87
C ALA A 254 -9.94 7.14 8.62
N TRP A 255 -10.35 8.23 7.97
CA TRP A 255 -9.66 8.78 6.81
C TRP A 255 -8.24 9.25 7.15
N GLU A 256 -8.10 10.04 8.22
CA GLU A 256 -6.80 10.52 8.72
C GLU A 256 -5.87 9.35 9.08
N ALA A 257 -6.40 8.32 9.75
CA ALA A 257 -5.64 7.12 10.07
C ALA A 257 -5.16 6.36 8.82
N ASN A 258 -6.00 6.25 7.79
CA ASN A 258 -5.60 5.60 6.54
C ASN A 258 -4.53 6.40 5.80
N ALA A 259 -4.65 7.74 5.78
CA ALA A 259 -3.63 8.62 5.20
C ALA A 259 -2.29 8.52 5.96
N GLY A 260 -2.33 8.32 7.27
CA GLY A 260 -1.15 8.05 8.11
C GLY A 260 -0.58 6.63 8.00
N GLY A 261 -1.16 5.75 7.17
CA GLY A 261 -0.71 4.36 7.00
C GLY A 261 -1.19 3.40 8.10
N ASP A 262 -1.97 3.85 9.06
CA ASP A 262 -2.53 2.97 10.10
C ASP A 262 -3.86 2.36 9.66
N VAL A 263 -3.73 1.31 8.85
CA VAL A 263 -4.86 0.61 8.23
C VAL A 263 -5.79 -0.01 9.28
N ILE A 264 -5.25 -0.54 10.37
CA ILE A 264 -6.04 -1.16 11.45
C ILE A 264 -6.88 -0.09 12.14
N LYS A 265 -6.28 1.04 12.49
CA LYS A 265 -6.97 2.17 13.10
C LYS A 265 -8.08 2.71 12.19
N ALA A 266 -7.78 2.86 10.89
CA ALA A 266 -8.76 3.28 9.89
C ALA A 266 -9.99 2.34 9.86
N GLN A 267 -9.74 1.03 9.87
CA GLN A 267 -10.81 0.03 9.87
C GLN A 267 -11.67 0.08 11.13
N VAL A 268 -11.05 0.20 12.32
CA VAL A 268 -11.77 0.27 13.60
C VAL A 268 -12.71 1.47 13.63
N TYR A 269 -12.22 2.66 13.26
CA TYR A 269 -13.03 3.87 13.23
C TYR A 269 -14.13 3.81 12.17
N LEU A 270 -13.85 3.28 10.97
CA LEU A 270 -14.84 3.13 9.92
C LEU A 270 -15.95 2.13 10.32
N LEU A 271 -15.58 1.06 11.02
CA LEU A 271 -16.52 0.08 11.54
C LEU A 271 -17.45 0.69 12.60
N ALA A 272 -16.88 1.45 13.55
CA ALA A 272 -17.67 2.16 14.55
C ALA A 272 -18.59 3.22 13.91
N ALA A 273 -18.11 3.92 12.88
CA ALA A 273 -18.90 4.87 12.11
C ALA A 273 -20.08 4.18 11.40
N ALA A 274 -19.83 3.06 10.72
CA ALA A 274 -20.84 2.29 9.99
C ALA A 274 -21.97 1.79 10.90
N HIS A 275 -21.62 1.30 12.10
CA HIS A 275 -22.62 0.94 13.10
C HIS A 275 -23.40 2.15 13.64
N GLY A 276 -22.77 3.31 13.76
CA GLY A 276 -23.46 4.55 14.10
C GLY A 276 -24.50 4.94 13.03
N VAL A 277 -24.17 4.82 11.74
CA VAL A 277 -25.12 5.04 10.64
C VAL A 277 -26.25 4.02 10.68
N GLU A 278 -25.95 2.74 10.90
CA GLU A 278 -26.95 1.68 11.03
C GLU A 278 -27.97 1.99 12.14
N TYR A 279 -27.46 2.33 13.33
CA TYR A 279 -28.28 2.66 14.50
C TYR A 279 -29.15 3.90 14.25
N ASN A 280 -28.57 4.97 13.70
CA ASN A 280 -29.31 6.20 13.39
C ASN A 280 -30.41 5.97 12.35
N ALA A 281 -30.14 5.15 11.33
CA ALA A 281 -31.13 4.79 10.33
C ALA A 281 -32.26 3.95 10.95
N GLN A 282 -31.95 3.01 11.85
CA GLN A 282 -32.98 2.23 12.57
C GLN A 282 -33.86 3.13 13.46
N LEU A 283 -33.28 4.09 14.18
CA LEU A 283 -34.05 5.07 14.96
C LEU A 283 -35.04 5.88 14.09
N LEU A 284 -34.60 6.29 12.90
CA LEU A 284 -35.47 6.99 11.95
C LEU A 284 -36.56 6.07 11.38
N ALA A 285 -36.21 4.81 11.10
CA ALA A 285 -37.17 3.84 10.60
C ALA A 285 -38.26 3.52 11.62
N ASP A 286 -37.92 3.41 12.90
CA ASP A 286 -38.89 3.20 13.99
C ASP A 286 -39.86 4.37 14.08
N TYR A 287 -39.32 5.59 14.13
CA TYR A 287 -40.14 6.80 14.15
C TYR A 287 -41.12 6.85 12.97
N VAL A 288 -40.66 6.49 11.76
CA VAL A 288 -41.52 6.48 10.57
C VAL A 288 -42.52 5.32 10.62
N SER A 289 -42.13 4.14 11.10
CA SER A 289 -43.01 2.97 11.23
C SER A 289 -44.14 3.18 12.23
N ASP A 290 -43.90 3.97 13.28
CA ASP A 290 -44.90 4.31 14.30
C ASP A 290 -45.89 5.39 13.80
N THR A 291 -45.71 5.91 12.58
CA THR A 291 -46.66 6.82 11.92
C THR A 291 -47.48 6.11 10.84
N ILE A 292 -48.80 6.38 10.82
CA ILE A 292 -49.83 5.64 10.04
C ILE A 292 -49.58 5.60 8.51
N GLY A 293 -48.71 6.45 7.96
CA GLY A 293 -48.44 6.58 6.52
C GLY A 293 -47.02 6.21 6.05
N GLY A 294 -46.17 5.63 6.90
CA GLY A 294 -44.71 5.62 6.68
C GLY A 294 -44.07 4.37 6.05
N ALA A 295 -44.83 3.29 5.77
CA ALA A 295 -44.23 1.98 5.47
C ALA A 295 -43.22 1.96 4.32
N GLU A 296 -43.47 2.68 3.21
CA GLU A 296 -42.53 2.74 2.08
C GLU A 296 -41.25 3.52 2.43
N THR A 297 -41.38 4.60 3.20
CA THR A 297 -40.26 5.44 3.64
C THR A 297 -39.42 4.70 4.69
N ALA A 298 -40.05 3.98 5.61
CA ALA A 298 -39.37 3.11 6.57
C ALA A 298 -38.54 2.03 5.85
N VAL A 299 -39.08 1.42 4.79
CA VAL A 299 -38.32 0.45 3.97
C VAL A 299 -37.10 1.08 3.29
N LYS A 300 -37.21 2.32 2.78
CA LYS A 300 -36.07 3.06 2.19
C LYS A 300 -34.97 3.33 3.22
N ILE A 301 -35.34 3.72 4.43
CA ILE A 301 -34.40 3.97 5.53
C ILE A 301 -33.77 2.67 6.04
N LEU A 302 -34.55 1.59 6.18
CA LEU A 302 -34.04 0.26 6.54
C LEU A 302 -33.07 -0.29 5.48
N LYS A 303 -33.21 0.11 4.20
CA LYS A 303 -32.24 -0.22 3.17
C LYS A 303 -30.88 0.42 3.47
N VAL A 304 -30.84 1.67 3.92
CA VAL A 304 -29.61 2.36 4.35
C VAL A 304 -28.96 1.61 5.52
N ALA A 305 -29.74 1.24 6.54
CA ALA A 305 -29.26 0.44 7.68
C ALA A 305 -28.68 -0.92 7.25
N LYS A 306 -29.37 -1.63 6.35
CA LYS A 306 -28.89 -2.91 5.80
C LYS A 306 -27.55 -2.74 5.08
N THR A 307 -27.42 -1.71 4.24
CA THR A 307 -26.19 -1.47 3.46
C THR A 307 -25.03 -0.96 4.31
N SER A 308 -25.27 -0.18 5.37
CA SER A 308 -24.19 0.19 6.31
C SER A 308 -23.70 -1.04 7.10
N GLY A 309 -24.59 -1.96 7.43
CA GLY A 309 -24.22 -3.27 7.95
C GLY A 309 -23.29 -4.07 7.01
N GLN A 310 -23.54 -4.02 5.69
CA GLN A 310 -22.65 -4.64 4.69
C GLN A 310 -21.28 -3.94 4.59
N VAL A 311 -21.20 -2.64 4.90
CA VAL A 311 -19.92 -1.93 5.02
C VAL A 311 -19.13 -2.49 6.21
N ALA A 312 -19.77 -2.67 7.36
CA ALA A 312 -19.13 -3.26 8.54
C ALA A 312 -18.63 -4.70 8.28
N GLU A 313 -19.40 -5.52 7.56
CA GLU A 313 -18.97 -6.85 7.10
C GLU A 313 -17.75 -6.77 6.18
N GLY A 314 -17.77 -5.83 5.23
CA GLY A 314 -16.66 -5.58 4.32
C GLY A 314 -15.38 -5.22 5.07
N VAL A 315 -15.47 -4.39 6.11
CA VAL A 315 -14.33 -4.00 6.96
C VAL A 315 -13.81 -5.19 7.77
N LEU A 316 -14.69 -5.97 8.40
CA LEU A 316 -14.30 -7.17 9.17
C LEU A 316 -13.59 -8.23 8.33
N LEU A 317 -14.01 -8.40 7.07
CA LEU A 317 -13.37 -9.30 6.11
C LEU A 317 -11.95 -8.88 5.74
N VAL A 318 -11.60 -7.61 5.89
CA VAL A 318 -10.26 -7.08 5.60
C VAL A 318 -9.32 -7.27 6.80
N VAL A 319 -9.82 -7.12 8.03
CA VAL A 319 -8.98 -7.17 9.26
C VAL A 319 -8.44 -8.57 9.53
N GLY A 320 -9.12 -9.63 9.08
CA GLY A 320 -8.63 -11.01 9.26
C GLY A 320 -8.45 -11.40 10.73
N VAL A 321 -9.27 -10.87 11.65
CA VAL A 321 -9.21 -11.22 13.08
C VAL A 321 -9.32 -12.74 13.26
N GLY A 322 -8.33 -13.30 13.96
CA GLY A 322 -8.10 -14.73 14.14
C GLY A 322 -9.26 -15.54 14.73
N ALA A 323 -9.16 -16.86 14.50
CA ALA A 323 -10.02 -17.97 14.91
C ALA A 323 -11.51 -17.94 14.48
N GLY A 324 -12.20 -16.80 14.54
CA GLY A 324 -13.62 -16.70 14.16
C GLY A 324 -13.87 -16.62 12.64
N ILE A 325 -12.85 -16.24 11.87
CA ILE A 325 -12.95 -15.92 10.43
C ILE A 325 -12.47 -17.07 9.51
N LYS A 326 -12.04 -18.22 10.06
CA LYS A 326 -11.92 -19.43 9.22
C LYS A 326 -13.28 -19.85 8.66
N ALA A 327 -14.36 -19.63 9.42
CA ALA A 327 -15.73 -19.83 8.93
C ALA A 327 -16.12 -18.85 7.81
N LEU A 328 -15.62 -17.60 7.84
CA LEU A 328 -15.89 -16.55 6.84
C LEU A 328 -15.16 -16.72 5.51
N ARG A 329 -13.96 -17.31 5.52
CA ARG A 329 -13.22 -17.67 4.28
C ARG A 329 -13.75 -18.96 3.64
N VAL A 330 -14.33 -19.86 4.43
CA VAL A 330 -14.86 -21.16 3.98
C VAL A 330 -16.34 -21.07 3.60
N ALA A 331 -17.12 -20.20 4.25
CA ALA A 331 -18.49 -19.89 3.87
C ALA A 331 -18.52 -18.80 2.80
N GLY A 332 -18.21 -19.16 1.56
CA GLY A 332 -18.48 -18.29 0.43
C GLY A 332 -19.91 -17.71 0.53
N SER A 333 -20.03 -16.38 0.52
CA SER A 333 -21.27 -15.65 0.22
C SER A 333 -22.49 -15.78 1.14
N LYS A 334 -22.41 -16.37 2.34
CA LYS A 334 -23.55 -16.31 3.29
C LYS A 334 -23.47 -15.04 4.15
N ALA A 335 -24.53 -14.22 4.07
CA ALA A 335 -24.71 -13.06 4.93
C ALA A 335 -24.57 -13.47 6.41
N ILE A 336 -23.72 -12.76 7.14
CA ILE A 336 -23.55 -12.98 8.58
C ILE A 336 -24.81 -12.44 9.27
N SER A 337 -25.34 -13.17 10.25
CA SER A 337 -26.42 -12.63 11.10
C SER A 337 -25.95 -11.36 11.81
N GLN A 338 -26.83 -10.37 11.92
CA GLN A 338 -26.52 -9.05 12.49
C GLN A 338 -25.85 -9.14 13.88
N GLU A 339 -26.30 -10.07 14.73
CA GLU A 339 -25.75 -10.32 16.07
C GLU A 339 -24.28 -10.77 16.04
N VAL A 340 -23.96 -11.77 15.22
CA VAL A 340 -22.57 -12.26 15.06
C VAL A 340 -21.65 -11.15 14.54
N ARG A 341 -22.15 -10.27 13.67
CA ARG A 341 -21.40 -9.10 13.20
C ARG A 341 -21.13 -8.12 14.33
N TYR A 342 -22.14 -7.80 15.15
CA TYR A 342 -21.98 -6.91 16.31
C TYR A 342 -21.01 -7.47 17.34
N ASP A 343 -21.08 -8.77 17.65
CA ASP A 343 -20.17 -9.40 18.62
C ASP A 343 -18.72 -9.39 18.11
N ALA A 344 -18.51 -9.71 16.82
CA ALA A 344 -17.18 -9.67 16.21
C ALA A 344 -16.60 -8.25 16.16
N ALA A 345 -17.43 -7.29 15.76
CA ALA A 345 -17.12 -5.87 15.79
C ALA A 345 -16.72 -5.42 17.20
N GLU A 346 -17.54 -5.71 18.21
CA GLU A 346 -17.34 -5.27 19.59
C GLU A 346 -16.08 -5.84 20.20
N LYS A 347 -15.80 -7.12 19.92
CA LYS A 347 -14.56 -7.74 20.34
C LYS A 347 -13.34 -7.03 19.73
N LEU A 348 -13.37 -6.78 18.42
CA LEU A 348 -12.28 -6.11 17.69
C LEU A 348 -12.04 -4.69 18.20
N VAL A 349 -13.10 -3.90 18.35
CA VAL A 349 -13.04 -2.52 18.86
C VAL A 349 -12.53 -2.49 20.31
N ARG A 350 -13.00 -3.43 21.14
CA ARG A 350 -12.59 -3.54 22.56
C ARG A 350 -11.11 -3.93 22.69
N ASP A 351 -10.67 -4.91 21.91
CA ASP A 351 -9.29 -5.38 21.90
C ASP A 351 -8.34 -4.27 21.41
N TYR A 352 -8.74 -3.52 20.37
CA TYR A 352 -8.00 -2.35 19.89
C TYR A 352 -7.94 -1.22 20.92
N ALA A 353 -9.08 -0.83 21.49
CA ALA A 353 -9.15 0.23 22.50
C ALA A 353 -8.29 -0.10 23.73
N ARG A 354 -8.26 -1.37 24.15
CA ARG A 354 -7.41 -1.84 25.25
C ARG A 354 -5.93 -1.75 24.90
N LYS A 355 -5.54 -2.09 23.67
CA LYS A 355 -4.15 -2.06 23.21
C LYS A 355 -3.61 -0.63 23.09
N GLU A 356 -4.43 0.30 22.59
CA GLU A 356 -4.01 1.68 22.32
C GLU A 356 -4.32 2.67 23.46
N GLY A 357 -4.91 2.21 24.57
CA GLY A 357 -5.28 3.06 25.71
C GLY A 357 -6.38 4.08 25.40
N ILE A 358 -7.17 3.86 24.35
CA ILE A 358 -8.27 4.76 23.95
C ILE A 358 -9.48 4.51 24.85
N SER A 359 -10.17 5.59 25.25
CA SER A 359 -11.38 5.45 26.06
C SER A 359 -12.44 4.64 25.31
N GLN A 360 -13.01 3.62 25.96
CA GLN A 360 -14.07 2.81 25.37
C GLN A 360 -15.31 3.64 25.00
N ALA A 361 -15.51 4.79 25.65
CA ALA A 361 -16.61 5.71 25.36
C ALA A 361 -16.53 6.30 23.95
N GLU A 362 -15.31 6.57 23.45
CA GLU A 362 -15.10 7.16 22.13
C GLU A 362 -15.52 6.20 21.00
N LEU A 363 -15.13 4.93 21.13
CA LEU A 363 -15.39 3.87 20.17
C LEU A 363 -16.62 3.02 20.51
N LYS A 364 -17.41 3.40 21.54
CA LYS A 364 -18.57 2.63 22.00
C LYS A 364 -19.55 2.40 20.86
N MET A 365 -19.69 1.16 20.41
CA MET A 365 -20.71 0.80 19.45
C MET A 365 -22.07 0.75 20.12
N VAL A 366 -23.06 1.34 19.45
CA VAL A 366 -24.43 1.34 19.94
C VAL A 366 -25.13 0.14 19.32
N ARG A 367 -25.58 -0.79 20.16
CA ARG A 367 -26.46 -1.87 19.72
C ARG A 367 -27.87 -1.31 19.62
N TYR A 368 -28.51 -1.54 18.48
CA TYR A 368 -29.93 -1.27 18.36
C TYR A 368 -30.72 -2.35 19.12
N VAL A 369 -31.66 -1.89 19.95
CA VAL A 369 -32.61 -2.74 20.66
C VAL A 369 -33.99 -2.31 20.16
N PRO A 370 -34.78 -3.21 19.55
CA PRO A 370 -36.13 -2.88 19.08
C PRO A 370 -36.95 -2.35 20.24
N GLN A 371 -37.56 -1.16 20.09
CA GLN A 371 -38.50 -0.69 21.08
C GLN A 371 -39.80 -1.53 21.00
N PRO A 372 -40.46 -1.81 22.14
CA PRO A 372 -41.78 -2.44 22.11
C PRO A 372 -42.71 -1.52 21.31
N ARG A 373 -43.35 -2.07 20.27
CA ARG A 373 -44.33 -1.33 19.46
C ARG A 373 -45.35 -0.69 20.40
N GLY A 374 -45.48 0.63 20.34
CA GLY A 374 -46.56 1.33 21.02
C GLY A 374 -47.89 0.69 20.63
N THR A 375 -48.78 0.49 21.60
CA THR A 375 -50.16 0.05 21.32
C THR A 375 -50.77 0.97 20.28
N VAL A 376 -51.11 0.40 19.12
CA VAL A 376 -51.96 1.06 18.11
C VAL A 376 -53.23 1.47 18.84
N LEU A 377 -53.39 2.77 19.11
CA LEU A 377 -54.61 3.35 19.64
C LEU A 377 -55.71 3.09 18.61
N GLY A 378 -56.44 2.00 18.82
CA GLY A 378 -57.65 1.69 18.08
C GLY A 378 -58.62 2.86 18.21
N ASN A 379 -59.06 3.40 17.07
CA ASN A 379 -60.20 4.29 16.92
C ASN A 379 -60.35 5.40 17.97
N ILE A 380 -59.75 6.56 17.71
CA ILE A 380 -60.25 7.81 18.30
C ILE A 380 -61.61 8.11 17.67
N LYS A 381 -62.69 7.74 18.36
CA LYS A 381 -64.00 8.38 18.25
C LYS A 381 -64.35 8.97 19.60
N GLY A 382 -64.17 10.29 19.71
CA GLY A 382 -64.85 11.22 20.62
C GLY A 382 -64.82 10.94 22.13
N GLY A 383 -64.23 11.86 22.90
CA GLY A 383 -64.52 11.98 24.33
C GLY A 383 -63.40 12.63 25.13
N HIS A 384 -63.67 13.80 25.68
CA HIS A 384 -62.79 14.58 26.55
C HIS A 384 -62.32 13.81 27.80
N SER A 385 -61.08 14.04 28.25
CA SER A 385 -60.79 14.74 29.52
C SER A 385 -59.29 14.86 29.77
N ALA A 386 -58.91 16.01 30.32
CA ALA A 386 -57.56 16.37 30.74
C ALA A 386 -56.97 15.39 31.76
N GLY A 387 -55.67 15.13 31.63
CA GLY A 387 -54.87 14.39 32.61
C GLY A 387 -53.40 14.74 32.43
N TYR A 388 -52.98 15.83 33.08
CA TYR A 388 -51.58 16.17 33.30
C TYR A 388 -50.82 14.99 33.93
N GLY A 389 -49.66 14.66 33.36
CA GLY A 389 -48.70 13.72 33.93
C GLY A 389 -47.28 14.23 33.69
N THR A 390 -46.84 15.16 34.53
CA THR A 390 -45.45 15.58 34.67
C THR A 390 -44.57 14.44 35.19
N GLY A 391 -43.44 14.20 34.54
CA GLY A 391 -42.37 13.34 35.06
C GLY A 391 -41.06 13.54 34.28
N PRO A 392 -39.98 14.06 34.90
CA PRO A 392 -38.76 14.44 34.21
C PRO A 392 -37.76 13.28 34.16
N HIS A 393 -37.23 12.97 32.97
CA HIS A 393 -36.01 12.17 32.85
C HIS A 393 -35.03 12.85 31.88
N SER A 394 -34.25 13.77 32.44
CA SER A 394 -32.94 14.15 31.94
C SER A 394 -31.92 13.13 32.45
N TRP A 395 -31.20 12.42 31.57
CA TRP A 395 -29.93 11.76 31.88
C TRP A 395 -29.17 11.44 30.58
N PRO A 396 -27.83 11.41 30.56
CA PRO A 396 -26.81 12.25 31.21
C PRO A 396 -26.09 13.20 30.23
#